data_AF-A0A1G0WHC9-F1
#
_entry.id   AF-A0A1G0WHC9-F1
#
_cell.length_a   1.000
_cell.length_b   1.000
_cell.length_c   1.000
_cell.angle_alpha   90.00
_cell.angle_beta   90.00
_cell.angle_gamma   90.00
#
_symmetry.space_group_name_H-M   'P 1'
#
loop_
_entity.id
_entity.type
_entity.pdbx_description
1 polymer ?
#
loop_
_entity_poly.entity_id
_entity_poly.type
_entity_poly.pdbx_seq_one_letter_code
_entity_poly.pdbx_strand_id
1 'polypeptide(L)'
;MKKILLVISYFILFLLTATSLLADKCKDYLAFSSPEEITTFGIDTTGHWFAIASNISGNYRLVIDGKETGIFRDVKKIVFSNDGTRWACFAKDNVRWYVITNDTTLEIPTSDVGELAYSPDSRALVYSYFEGENEVIVLPNRKINVINRIGNFYPGFGGNTISFLGIRGEDTVININGTESQPFEAIIPMGYWQDGQMVYAAKNGGVWEVYKNFTSISEPYQEITDAKINIYGTVAAILARQMSGNYISVIFSDEYYDPLVSKPYDYANALVLHPSLPMAAFRATINTNNFIVLSNTDFYGGQTAGYPFFSYDGSELYFFGCDIDCFANINGKKYPINSQIDLLSIYAMKPESRSIAYATSTSLVVRDLEKDMLYSGMMVDQVSAPIYNWRNKRYEALGKINQRLYLLTCEW
;
A
#
# COMPACT_ATOMS: atom_id res chain seq x y z
N MET A 1 48.51 -54.00 -0.76
CA MET A 1 47.22 -53.63 -1.39
C MET A 1 46.05 -53.36 -0.43
N LYS A 2 46.19 -53.38 0.91
CA LYS A 2 45.09 -53.10 1.86
C LYS A 2 45.02 -51.66 2.43
N LYS A 3 46.00 -50.78 2.13
CA LYS A 3 46.01 -49.38 2.61
C LYS A 3 45.44 -48.35 1.63
N ILE A 4 45.23 -48.72 0.36
CA ILE A 4 44.74 -47.79 -0.68
C ILE A 4 43.20 -47.77 -0.75
N LEU A 5 42.51 -48.84 -0.35
CA LEU A 5 41.05 -48.87 -0.32
C LEU A 5 40.42 -48.01 0.79
N LEU A 6 41.14 -47.75 1.88
CA LEU A 6 40.61 -47.02 3.04
C LEU A 6 40.61 -45.49 2.84
N VAL A 7 41.51 -44.97 2.00
CA VAL A 7 41.57 -43.54 1.66
C VAL A 7 40.50 -43.16 0.64
N ILE A 8 40.18 -44.06 -0.30
CA ILE A 8 39.11 -43.86 -1.28
C ILE A 8 37.74 -43.89 -0.60
N SER A 9 37.55 -44.73 0.42
CA SER A 9 36.30 -44.74 1.21
C SER A 9 36.08 -43.46 2.00
N TYR A 10 37.13 -42.82 2.54
CA TYR A 10 36.99 -41.55 3.25
C TYR A 10 36.80 -40.38 2.30
N PHE A 11 37.41 -40.41 1.11
CA PHE A 11 37.24 -39.36 0.10
C PHE A 11 35.82 -39.39 -0.51
N ILE A 12 35.24 -40.58 -0.68
CA ILE A 12 33.85 -40.74 -1.16
C ILE A 12 32.83 -40.39 -0.06
N LEU A 13 33.13 -40.65 1.21
CA LEU A 13 32.27 -40.24 2.33
C LEU A 13 32.31 -38.70 2.56
N PHE A 14 33.44 -38.05 2.26
CA PHE A 14 33.57 -36.58 2.37
C PHE A 14 32.99 -35.83 1.16
N LEU A 15 32.96 -36.47 -0.02
CA LEU A 15 32.25 -35.96 -1.21
C LEU A 15 30.72 -36.09 -1.10
N LEU A 16 30.21 -36.97 -0.23
CA LEU A 16 28.77 -37.12 0.05
C LEU A 16 28.25 -36.18 1.15
N THR A 17 29.11 -35.42 1.83
CA THR A 17 28.72 -34.41 2.84
C THR A 17 28.89 -32.97 2.36
N ALA A 18 29.31 -32.75 1.11
CA ALA A 18 29.47 -31.43 0.50
C ALA A 18 28.41 -31.08 -0.56
N THR A 19 27.35 -31.91 -0.71
CA THR A 19 26.07 -31.39 -1.18
C THR A 19 25.38 -30.75 0.01
N SER A 20 25.86 -29.59 0.46
CA SER A 20 24.95 -28.68 1.14
C SER A 20 23.80 -28.48 0.16
N LEU A 21 22.61 -28.93 0.56
CA LEU A 21 21.36 -28.60 -0.11
C LEU A 21 21.46 -27.14 -0.60
N LEU A 22 21.00 -26.84 -1.81
CA LEU A 22 20.46 -25.50 -2.04
C LEU A 22 19.47 -25.31 -0.89
N ALA A 23 19.88 -24.55 0.14
CA ALA A 23 19.05 -24.33 1.30
C ALA A 23 17.73 -23.83 0.73
N ASP A 24 16.64 -24.53 1.02
CA ASP A 24 15.34 -24.14 0.52
C ASP A 24 15.09 -22.72 1.00
N LYS A 25 15.20 -21.77 0.06
CA LYS A 25 15.11 -20.35 0.37
C LYS A 25 13.69 -20.02 0.79
N CYS A 26 12.74 -20.79 0.28
CA CYS A 26 11.34 -20.64 0.62
C CYS A 26 10.95 -21.63 1.71
N LYS A 27 10.19 -21.14 2.68
CA LYS A 27 9.67 -21.94 3.81
C LYS A 27 8.22 -21.55 4.02
N ASP A 28 7.40 -22.54 4.32
CA ASP A 28 6.00 -22.36 4.70
C ASP A 28 5.78 -22.72 6.17
N TYR A 29 4.92 -21.94 6.82
CA TYR A 29 4.53 -22.16 8.20
C TYR A 29 3.01 -22.15 8.28
N LEU A 30 2.40 -23.15 8.91
CA LEU A 30 0.98 -23.11 9.21
C LEU A 30 0.73 -21.95 10.18
N ALA A 31 0.12 -20.88 9.67
CA ALA A 31 -0.15 -19.66 10.42
C ALA A 31 -1.47 -19.77 11.20
N PHE A 32 -2.48 -20.39 10.61
CA PHE A 32 -3.78 -20.61 11.23
C PHE A 32 -4.53 -21.78 10.58
N SER A 33 -5.29 -22.52 11.37
CA SER A 33 -6.21 -23.55 10.88
C SER A 33 -7.57 -23.30 11.50
N SER A 34 -8.58 -23.11 10.65
CA SER A 34 -9.96 -22.89 11.07
C SER A 34 -10.79 -24.17 10.92
N PRO A 35 -11.73 -24.46 11.83
CA PRO A 35 -12.81 -25.41 11.56
C PRO A 35 -13.87 -24.84 10.61
N GLU A 36 -13.88 -23.52 10.43
CA GLU A 36 -14.88 -22.74 9.69
C GLU A 36 -14.34 -22.25 8.35
N GLU A 37 -15.20 -21.70 7.49
CA GLU A 37 -14.78 -21.25 6.16
C GLU A 37 -13.92 -19.97 6.25
N ILE A 38 -12.62 -19.98 5.93
CA ILE A 38 -11.83 -18.74 5.80
C ILE A 38 -12.34 -17.97 4.57
N THR A 39 -13.09 -16.90 4.80
CA THR A 39 -13.70 -16.09 3.73
C THR A 39 -12.80 -14.94 3.28
N THR A 40 -11.96 -14.42 4.18
CA THR A 40 -11.11 -13.25 3.88
C THR A 40 -9.82 -13.34 4.67
N PHE A 41 -8.71 -12.96 4.05
CA PHE A 41 -7.42 -12.84 4.70
C PHE A 41 -6.59 -11.77 3.97
N GLY A 42 -5.58 -11.24 4.64
CA GLY A 42 -4.70 -10.23 4.06
C GLY A 42 -3.47 -10.00 4.93
N ILE A 43 -2.42 -9.48 4.31
CA ILE A 43 -1.17 -9.07 4.94
C ILE A 43 -0.90 -7.61 4.58
N ASP A 44 -0.51 -6.79 5.54
CA ASP A 44 -0.12 -5.40 5.33
C ASP A 44 1.35 -5.29 4.93
N THR A 45 1.84 -4.08 4.64
CA THR A 45 3.23 -3.85 4.21
C THR A 45 4.25 -4.04 5.34
N THR A 46 3.82 -4.18 6.59
CA THR A 46 4.68 -4.34 7.76
C THR A 46 4.79 -5.80 8.22
N GLY A 47 3.99 -6.69 7.60
CA GLY A 47 3.95 -8.13 7.87
C GLY A 47 2.86 -8.54 8.87
N HIS A 48 2.05 -7.58 9.32
CA HIS A 48 0.85 -7.90 10.07
C HIS A 48 -0.19 -8.54 9.15
N TRP A 49 -0.88 -9.56 9.64
CA TRP A 49 -1.89 -10.23 8.85
C TRP A 49 -3.15 -10.54 9.64
N PHE A 50 -4.25 -10.70 8.91
CA PHE A 50 -5.52 -11.10 9.48
C PHE A 50 -6.15 -12.23 8.68
N ALA A 51 -7.04 -12.97 9.34
CA ALA A 51 -7.95 -13.92 8.73
C ALA A 51 -9.32 -13.84 9.38
N ILE A 52 -10.36 -13.90 8.56
CA ILE A 52 -11.75 -14.01 8.98
C ILE A 52 -12.26 -15.36 8.49
N ALA A 53 -12.72 -16.19 9.43
CA ALA A 53 -13.45 -17.40 9.11
C ALA A 53 -14.91 -17.29 9.55
N SER A 54 -15.84 -17.79 8.74
CA SER A 54 -17.27 -17.74 9.03
C SER A 54 -17.91 -19.12 9.06
N ASN A 55 -18.95 -19.25 9.87
CA ASN A 55 -19.76 -20.47 9.92
C ASN A 55 -21.16 -20.25 9.32
N ILE A 56 -21.89 -21.35 9.14
CA ILE A 56 -23.25 -21.35 8.58
C ILE A 56 -24.22 -20.54 9.45
N SER A 57 -23.92 -20.35 10.74
CA SER A 57 -24.76 -19.56 11.67
C SER A 57 -24.50 -18.04 11.59
N GLY A 58 -23.61 -17.60 10.70
CA GLY A 58 -23.29 -16.18 10.50
C GLY A 58 -22.43 -15.58 11.61
N ASN A 59 -21.58 -16.38 12.25
CA ASN A 59 -20.55 -15.87 13.16
C ASN A 59 -19.20 -15.83 12.43
N TYR A 60 -18.39 -14.82 12.77
CA TYR A 60 -17.08 -14.54 12.20
C TYR A 60 -16.00 -14.65 13.28
N ARG A 61 -15.07 -15.58 13.10
CA ARG A 61 -13.85 -15.70 13.88
C ARG A 61 -12.78 -14.80 13.29
N LEU A 62 -12.30 -13.85 14.08
CA LEU A 62 -11.21 -12.96 13.70
C LEU A 62 -9.90 -13.43 14.31
N VAL A 63 -8.88 -13.59 13.47
CA VAL A 63 -7.50 -13.87 13.85
C VAL A 63 -6.63 -12.75 13.32
N ILE A 64 -5.75 -12.22 14.17
CA ILE A 64 -4.72 -11.25 13.79
C ILE A 64 -3.38 -11.78 14.29
N ASP A 65 -2.40 -11.87 13.40
CA ASP A 65 -1.05 -12.39 13.66
C ASP A 65 -1.03 -13.76 14.38
N GLY A 66 -1.94 -14.65 14.00
CA GLY A 66 -2.06 -16.00 14.57
C GLY A 66 -2.73 -16.06 15.94
N LYS A 67 -3.09 -14.91 16.52
CA LYS A 67 -3.86 -14.82 17.76
C LYS A 67 -5.34 -14.68 17.45
N GLU A 68 -6.16 -15.57 18.00
CA GLU A 68 -7.62 -15.41 17.95
C GLU A 68 -8.04 -14.21 18.78
N THR A 69 -8.63 -13.21 18.12
CA THR A 69 -9.16 -12.00 18.75
C THR A 69 -10.54 -12.27 19.36
N GLY A 70 -11.36 -13.10 18.68
CA GLY A 70 -12.67 -13.51 19.18
C GLY A 70 -13.60 -13.98 18.08
N ILE A 71 -14.84 -14.31 18.47
CA ILE A 71 -15.93 -14.71 17.59
C ILE A 71 -17.05 -13.66 17.71
N PHE A 72 -17.46 -13.12 16.57
CA PHE A 72 -18.35 -11.97 16.48
C PHE A 72 -19.51 -12.26 15.52
N ARG A 73 -20.58 -11.48 15.59
CA ARG A 73 -21.66 -11.47 14.59
C ARG A 73 -21.29 -10.72 13.33
N ASP A 74 -20.38 -9.77 13.45
CA ASP A 74 -19.89 -9.00 12.31
C ASP A 74 -18.49 -8.46 12.61
N VAL A 75 -17.67 -8.31 11.57
CA VAL A 75 -16.33 -7.73 11.64
C VAL A 75 -16.17 -6.79 10.45
N LYS A 76 -15.91 -5.51 10.72
CA LYS A 76 -15.77 -4.47 9.70
C LYS A 76 -14.46 -3.71 9.88
N LYS A 77 -13.89 -3.24 8.76
CA LYS A 77 -12.78 -2.27 8.69
C LYS A 77 -11.58 -2.61 9.58
N ILE A 78 -10.78 -3.59 9.18
CA ILE A 78 -9.50 -3.88 9.83
C ILE A 78 -8.45 -2.90 9.28
N VAL A 79 -7.79 -2.17 10.16
CA VAL A 79 -6.73 -1.20 9.81
C VAL A 79 -5.48 -1.44 10.64
N PHE A 80 -4.33 -1.26 10.00
CA PHE A 80 -3.01 -1.30 10.64
C PHE A 80 -2.42 0.11 10.65
N SER A 81 -1.63 0.43 11.67
CA SER A 81 -0.90 1.69 11.71
C SER A 81 0.25 1.67 10.68
N ASN A 82 0.65 2.83 10.17
CA ASN A 82 1.70 2.93 9.14
C ASN A 82 3.05 2.34 9.61
N ASP A 83 3.33 2.41 10.91
CA ASP A 83 4.52 1.82 11.50
C ASP A 83 4.40 0.31 11.77
N GLY A 84 3.21 -0.28 11.64
CA GLY A 84 2.97 -1.69 11.91
C GLY A 84 3.20 -2.05 13.37
N THR A 85 2.75 -1.21 14.30
CA THR A 85 2.82 -1.50 15.75
C THR A 85 1.44 -1.65 16.39
N ARG A 86 0.40 -1.18 15.70
CA ARG A 86 -0.98 -1.17 16.18
C ARG A 86 -1.93 -1.60 15.09
N TRP A 87 -3.07 -2.12 15.51
CA TRP A 87 -4.18 -2.42 14.62
C TRP A 87 -5.49 -2.08 15.31
N ALA A 88 -6.54 -1.88 14.53
CA ALA A 88 -7.88 -1.67 15.02
C ALA A 88 -8.92 -2.31 14.09
N CYS A 89 -10.06 -2.71 14.64
CA CYS A 89 -11.21 -3.12 13.86
C CYS A 89 -12.53 -2.81 14.58
N PHE A 90 -13.62 -2.82 13.82
CA PHE A 90 -14.95 -2.90 14.39
C PHE A 90 -15.38 -4.36 14.47
N ALA A 91 -15.96 -4.74 15.61
CA ALA A 91 -16.56 -6.05 15.80
C ALA A 91 -17.90 -5.92 16.51
N LYS A 92 -18.89 -6.74 16.13
CA LYS A 92 -20.23 -6.74 16.72
C LYS A 92 -20.48 -8.04 17.46
N ASP A 93 -20.98 -7.99 18.69
CA ASP A 93 -21.57 -9.17 19.33
C ASP A 93 -23.05 -9.33 18.93
N ASN A 94 -23.88 -10.01 19.71
CA ASN A 94 -25.31 -10.14 19.42
C ASN A 94 -26.08 -8.81 19.43
N VAL A 95 -25.57 -7.78 20.10
CA VAL A 95 -26.30 -6.55 20.40
C VAL A 95 -25.46 -5.30 20.12
N ARG A 96 -24.18 -5.32 20.48
CA ARG A 96 -23.31 -4.16 20.63
C ARG A 96 -22.12 -4.20 19.69
N TRP A 97 -21.69 -3.00 19.31
CA TRP A 97 -20.48 -2.79 18.54
C TRP A 97 -19.30 -2.43 19.45
N TYR A 98 -18.12 -2.83 19.03
CA TYR A 98 -16.87 -2.60 19.71
C TYR A 98 -15.83 -2.08 18.73
N VAL A 99 -15.01 -1.14 19.20
CA VAL A 99 -13.68 -0.87 18.63
C VAL A 99 -12.70 -1.77 19.38
N ILE A 100 -12.06 -2.67 18.65
CA ILE A 100 -11.05 -3.57 19.21
C ILE A 100 -9.69 -3.13 18.68
N THR A 101 -8.74 -2.94 19.58
CA THR A 101 -7.32 -2.70 19.27
C THR A 101 -6.47 -3.85 19.82
N ASN A 102 -5.16 -3.78 19.57
CA ASN A 102 -4.20 -4.72 20.12
C ASN A 102 -4.17 -4.76 21.67
N ASP A 103 -4.59 -3.69 22.33
CA ASP A 103 -4.50 -3.49 23.78
C ASP A 103 -5.83 -3.17 24.48
N THR A 104 -6.88 -2.79 23.73
CA THR A 104 -8.16 -2.34 24.31
C THR A 104 -9.36 -2.87 23.54
N THR A 105 -10.51 -2.94 24.22
CA THR A 105 -11.81 -3.23 23.61
C THR A 105 -12.80 -2.23 24.19
N LEU A 106 -13.34 -1.37 23.32
CA LEU A 106 -14.21 -0.28 23.70
C LEU A 106 -15.60 -0.50 23.10
N GLU A 107 -16.60 -0.66 23.96
CA GLU A 107 -18.00 -0.67 23.55
C GLU A 107 -18.40 0.71 23.01
N ILE A 108 -19.09 0.74 21.87
CA ILE A 108 -19.60 1.97 21.26
C ILE A 108 -21.13 1.92 21.14
N PRO A 109 -21.86 2.95 21.62
CA PRO A 109 -23.32 2.95 21.69
C PRO A 109 -23.91 3.28 20.31
N THR A 110 -23.86 2.33 19.38
CA THR A 110 -24.23 2.59 17.97
C THR A 110 -25.08 1.48 17.36
N SER A 111 -25.88 1.85 16.36
CA SER A 111 -26.53 0.88 15.45
C SER A 111 -25.60 0.44 14.32
N ASP A 112 -24.72 1.32 13.83
CA ASP A 112 -23.76 1.02 12.77
C ASP A 112 -22.44 1.80 12.91
N VAL A 113 -21.40 1.28 12.29
CA VAL A 113 -20.04 1.81 12.38
C VAL A 113 -19.69 2.59 11.12
N GLY A 114 -18.90 3.65 11.29
CA GLY A 114 -18.36 4.43 10.20
C GLY A 114 -16.98 3.93 9.79
N GLU A 115 -15.98 4.76 10.02
CA GLU A 115 -14.63 4.57 9.52
C GLU A 115 -13.60 4.50 10.66
N LEU A 116 -12.45 3.89 10.37
CA LEU A 116 -11.29 3.75 11.24
C LEU A 116 -10.07 4.22 10.46
N ALA A 117 -9.26 5.12 11.03
CA ALA A 117 -7.98 5.48 10.47
C ALA A 117 -6.97 5.82 11.56
N TYR A 118 -5.73 5.39 11.37
CA TYR A 118 -4.61 5.88 12.16
C TYR A 118 -4.13 7.23 11.63
N SER A 119 -3.65 8.09 12.54
CA SER A 119 -2.91 9.28 12.16
C SER A 119 -1.65 8.91 11.36
N PRO A 120 -1.14 9.79 10.48
CA PRO A 120 0.04 9.48 9.66
C PRO A 120 1.27 9.02 10.46
N ASP A 121 1.46 9.58 11.66
CA ASP A 121 2.51 9.20 12.62
C ASP A 121 2.20 7.97 13.47
N SER A 122 1.11 7.24 13.19
CA SER A 122 0.70 6.00 13.89
C SER A 122 0.35 6.15 15.37
N ARG A 123 0.26 7.39 15.89
CA ARG A 123 0.09 7.65 17.33
C ARG A 123 -1.35 7.62 17.80
N ALA A 124 -2.30 7.95 16.94
CA ALA A 124 -3.70 8.10 17.30
C ALA A 124 -4.60 7.31 16.37
N LEU A 125 -5.60 6.65 16.95
CA LEU A 125 -6.72 6.06 16.23
C LEU A 125 -7.86 7.08 16.23
N VAL A 126 -8.35 7.43 15.04
CA VAL A 126 -9.59 8.19 14.86
C VAL A 126 -10.63 7.24 14.30
N TYR A 127 -11.84 7.29 14.85
CA TYR A 127 -12.92 6.40 14.45
C TYR A 127 -14.27 7.08 14.48
N SER A 128 -15.24 6.55 13.74
CA SER A 128 -16.60 7.09 13.74
C SER A 128 -17.68 6.01 13.83
N TYR A 129 -18.86 6.41 14.31
CA TYR A 129 -20.04 5.58 14.42
C TYR A 129 -21.31 6.43 14.30
N PHE A 130 -22.45 5.79 14.04
CA PHE A 130 -23.71 6.48 13.77
C PHE A 130 -24.68 6.47 14.97
N GLU A 131 -25.06 7.65 15.43
CA GLU A 131 -26.15 7.87 16.37
C GLU A 131 -27.36 8.46 15.62
N GLY A 132 -28.21 7.57 15.09
CA GLY A 132 -29.28 7.97 14.18
C GLY A 132 -28.71 8.41 12.83
N GLU A 133 -29.03 9.63 12.41
CA GLU A 133 -28.50 10.23 11.17
C GLU A 133 -27.16 10.95 11.37
N ASN A 134 -26.73 11.13 12.62
CA ASN A 134 -25.48 11.81 12.93
C ASN A 134 -24.33 10.80 12.97
N GLU A 135 -23.23 11.15 12.33
CA GLU A 135 -21.97 10.44 12.53
C GLU A 135 -21.17 11.13 13.63
N VAL A 136 -20.84 10.38 14.68
CA VAL A 136 -19.98 10.83 15.77
C VAL A 136 -18.55 10.40 15.45
N ILE A 137 -17.67 11.36 15.18
CA ILE A 137 -16.24 11.11 15.00
C ILE A 137 -15.53 11.33 16.34
N VAL A 138 -14.78 10.33 16.77
CA VAL A 138 -14.00 10.33 18.01
C VAL A 138 -12.52 10.54 17.68
N LEU A 139 -12.00 11.67 18.13
CA LEU A 139 -10.58 12.00 18.14
C LEU A 139 -10.03 11.77 19.56
N PRO A 140 -8.71 11.69 19.76
CA PRO A 140 -8.12 11.48 21.08
C PRO A 140 -8.52 12.52 22.13
N ASN A 141 -8.72 13.77 21.71
CA ASN A 141 -8.98 14.91 22.60
C ASN A 141 -10.45 15.37 22.62
N ARG A 142 -11.29 14.95 21.67
CA ARG A 142 -12.68 15.41 21.55
C ARG A 142 -13.53 14.49 20.69
N LYS A 143 -14.85 14.66 20.77
CA LYS A 143 -15.82 14.10 19.84
C LYS A 143 -16.45 15.22 19.02
N ILE A 144 -16.76 14.95 17.76
CA ILE A 144 -17.49 15.88 16.89
C ILE A 144 -18.65 15.15 16.23
N ASN A 145 -19.78 15.85 16.07
CA ASN A 145 -20.95 15.35 15.37
C ASN A 145 -20.96 15.94 13.97
N VAL A 146 -21.10 15.09 12.95
CA VAL A 146 -21.12 15.50 11.55
C VAL A 146 -22.33 14.89 10.84
N ILE A 147 -22.83 15.60 9.84
CA ILE A 147 -23.93 15.18 8.98
C ILE A 147 -23.48 15.32 7.52
N ASN A 148 -23.99 14.45 6.64
CA ASN A 148 -23.72 14.46 5.20
C ASN A 148 -22.22 14.40 4.83
N ARG A 149 -21.42 13.70 5.64
CA ARG A 149 -20.04 13.38 5.27
C ARG A 149 -20.03 12.35 4.15
N ILE A 150 -19.07 12.48 3.24
CA ILE A 150 -18.83 11.50 2.20
C ILE A 150 -17.37 11.04 2.19
N GLY A 151 -17.16 9.83 1.68
CA GLY A 151 -15.83 9.26 1.52
C GLY A 151 -15.11 9.02 2.85
N ASN A 152 -13.79 9.17 2.81
CA ASN A 152 -12.91 8.94 3.95
C ASN A 152 -12.70 10.20 4.79
N PHE A 153 -12.30 10.05 6.05
CA PHE A 153 -11.73 11.16 6.83
C PHE A 153 -10.21 11.04 6.91
N TYR A 154 -9.56 12.18 7.05
CA TYR A 154 -8.12 12.34 7.02
C TYR A 154 -7.67 12.89 8.37
N PRO A 155 -7.15 12.06 9.29
CA PRO A 155 -6.60 12.55 10.54
C PRO A 155 -5.25 13.26 10.29
N GLY A 156 -5.01 14.36 10.98
CA GLY A 156 -3.68 14.98 11.00
C GLY A 156 -2.70 14.24 11.91
N PHE A 157 -1.45 14.70 11.92
CA PHE A 157 -0.42 14.17 12.82
C PHE A 157 -0.87 14.24 14.29
N GLY A 158 -0.73 13.13 15.02
CA GLY A 158 -1.25 12.98 16.39
C GLY A 158 -2.77 12.85 16.52
N GLY A 159 -3.53 12.92 15.42
CA GLY A 159 -4.98 12.64 15.37
C GLY A 159 -5.91 13.67 16.02
N ASN A 160 -5.39 14.82 16.46
CA ASN A 160 -6.18 15.88 17.10
C ASN A 160 -6.87 16.83 16.11
N THR A 161 -6.43 16.82 14.85
CA THR A 161 -7.06 17.51 13.73
C THR A 161 -7.61 16.48 12.76
N ILE A 162 -8.65 16.87 12.03
CA ILE A 162 -9.30 16.01 11.04
C ILE A 162 -9.82 16.85 9.88
N SER A 163 -9.75 16.27 8.69
CA SER A 163 -10.44 16.77 7.51
C SER A 163 -11.37 15.72 6.92
N PHE A 164 -12.49 16.15 6.35
CA PHE A 164 -13.41 15.26 5.64
C PHE A 164 -14.21 16.02 4.60
N LEU A 165 -14.75 15.28 3.64
CA LEU A 165 -15.59 15.84 2.59
C LEU A 165 -17.07 15.84 2.99
N GLY A 166 -17.80 16.84 2.52
CA GLY A 166 -19.25 16.92 2.62
C GLY A 166 -19.87 17.39 1.32
N ILE A 167 -21.17 17.13 1.14
CA ILE A 167 -21.94 17.58 -0.03
C ILE A 167 -22.75 18.85 0.30
N ARG A 168 -22.75 19.82 -0.61
CA ARG A 168 -23.57 21.03 -0.60
C ARG A 168 -24.25 21.19 -1.97
N GLY A 169 -25.45 20.62 -2.11
CA GLY A 169 -26.12 20.58 -3.42
C GLY A 169 -25.41 19.60 -4.36
N GLU A 170 -24.95 20.08 -5.51
CA GLU A 170 -24.14 19.29 -6.45
C GLU A 170 -22.62 19.44 -6.18
N ASP A 171 -22.23 20.39 -5.35
CA ASP A 171 -20.84 20.70 -5.05
C ASP A 171 -20.33 19.95 -3.82
N THR A 172 -19.01 19.81 -3.75
CA THR A 172 -18.28 19.22 -2.64
C THR A 172 -17.60 20.31 -1.82
N VAL A 173 -17.62 20.18 -0.51
CA VAL A 173 -16.86 21.01 0.43
C VAL A 173 -15.87 20.15 1.20
N ILE A 174 -14.75 20.73 1.61
CA ILE A 174 -13.86 20.12 2.58
C ILE A 174 -13.99 20.85 3.92
N ASN A 175 -14.29 20.09 4.98
CA ASN A 175 -14.22 20.59 6.33
C ASN A 175 -12.82 20.31 6.87
N ILE A 176 -12.10 21.35 7.29
CA ILE A 176 -10.79 21.26 7.90
C ILE A 176 -10.92 21.72 9.36
N ASN A 177 -10.88 20.75 10.27
CA ASN A 177 -10.88 20.96 11.71
C ASN A 177 -12.07 21.78 12.26
N GLY A 178 -13.23 21.74 11.60
CA GLY A 178 -14.45 22.47 11.96
C GLY A 178 -14.74 23.66 11.04
N THR A 179 -13.78 24.09 10.23
CA THR A 179 -13.97 25.18 9.27
C THR A 179 -14.24 24.60 7.88
N GLU A 180 -15.34 25.00 7.25
CA GLU A 180 -15.72 24.55 5.92
C GLU A 180 -15.14 25.46 4.83
N SER A 181 -14.70 24.88 3.72
CA SER A 181 -14.27 25.62 2.53
C SER A 181 -15.46 26.24 1.78
N GLN A 182 -15.18 27.07 0.77
CA GLN A 182 -16.16 27.33 -0.27
C GLN A 182 -16.54 26.01 -1.00
N PRO A 183 -17.73 25.92 -1.63
CA PRO A 183 -18.09 24.80 -2.49
C PRO A 183 -17.19 24.71 -3.72
N PHE A 184 -16.84 23.49 -4.10
CA PHE A 184 -16.04 23.15 -5.28
C PHE A 184 -16.78 22.10 -6.12
N GLU A 185 -16.60 22.13 -7.43
CA GLU A 185 -17.19 21.12 -8.34
C GLU A 185 -16.68 19.70 -8.02
N ALA A 186 -15.41 19.60 -7.59
CA ALA A 186 -14.77 18.34 -7.19
C ALA A 186 -13.57 18.61 -6.27
N ILE A 187 -13.25 17.66 -5.39
CA ILE A 187 -12.09 17.72 -4.48
C ILE A 187 -11.38 16.36 -4.47
N ILE A 188 -10.05 16.39 -4.56
CA ILE A 188 -9.15 15.24 -4.36
C ILE A 188 -8.34 15.52 -3.08
N PRO A 189 -8.74 14.96 -1.93
CA PRO A 189 -7.99 15.12 -0.69
C PRO A 189 -6.66 14.35 -0.77
N MET A 190 -5.56 14.98 -0.35
CA MET A 190 -4.26 14.33 -0.34
C MET A 190 -3.90 13.89 1.08
N GLY A 191 -3.91 14.82 2.03
CA GLY A 191 -3.61 14.56 3.44
C GLY A 191 -2.94 15.75 4.11
N TYR A 192 -2.51 15.54 5.35
CA TYR A 192 -1.89 16.60 6.14
C TYR A 192 -0.40 16.73 5.84
N TRP A 193 0.03 17.97 5.64
CA TRP A 193 1.43 18.36 5.73
C TRP A 193 1.90 18.31 7.19
N GLN A 194 3.21 18.17 7.41
CA GLN A 194 3.78 18.03 8.76
C GLN A 194 3.51 19.26 9.66
N ASP A 195 3.27 20.42 9.07
CA ASP A 195 2.88 21.65 9.77
C ASP A 195 1.41 21.68 10.24
N GLY A 196 0.64 20.63 9.94
CA GLY A 196 -0.77 20.50 10.31
C GLY A 196 -1.74 21.15 9.34
N GLN A 197 -1.29 21.62 8.17
CA GLN A 197 -2.16 22.12 7.11
C GLN A 197 -2.62 20.97 6.19
N MET A 198 -3.90 20.95 5.84
CA MET A 198 -4.47 19.95 4.92
C MET A 198 -4.15 20.33 3.48
N VAL A 199 -3.63 19.39 2.70
CA VAL A 199 -3.37 19.56 1.26
C VAL A 199 -4.42 18.81 0.45
N TYR A 200 -4.99 19.48 -0.55
CA TYR A 200 -5.96 18.89 -1.47
C TYR A 200 -5.93 19.60 -2.82
N ALA A 201 -6.34 18.91 -3.87
CA ALA A 201 -6.65 19.53 -5.15
C ALA A 201 -8.16 19.78 -5.25
N ALA A 202 -8.58 20.91 -5.80
CA ALA A 202 -9.99 21.20 -5.98
C ALA A 202 -10.27 21.88 -7.31
N LYS A 203 -11.46 21.60 -7.85
CA LYS A 203 -11.94 22.13 -9.10
C LYS A 203 -12.96 23.25 -8.86
N ASN A 204 -12.71 24.41 -9.43
CA ASN A 204 -13.63 25.54 -9.39
C ASN A 204 -13.64 26.28 -10.73
N GLY A 205 -14.83 26.62 -11.24
CA GLY A 205 -14.96 27.36 -12.50
C GLY A 205 -14.31 26.63 -13.68
N GLY A 206 -14.37 25.30 -13.70
CA GLY A 206 -13.78 24.47 -14.75
C GLY A 206 -12.26 24.24 -14.68
N VAL A 207 -11.55 24.80 -13.70
CA VAL A 207 -10.10 24.62 -13.54
C VAL A 207 -9.75 23.98 -12.20
N TRP A 208 -8.60 23.31 -12.13
CA TRP A 208 -8.10 22.65 -10.93
C TRP A 208 -6.92 23.42 -10.33
N GLU A 209 -6.90 23.55 -9.00
CA GLU A 209 -5.78 24.12 -8.26
C GLU A 209 -5.46 23.26 -7.03
N VAL A 210 -4.24 23.38 -6.51
CA VAL A 210 -3.82 22.76 -5.26
C VAL A 210 -3.91 23.77 -4.14
N TYR A 211 -4.51 23.36 -3.03
CA TYR A 211 -4.74 24.18 -1.85
C TYR A 211 -3.97 23.61 -0.66
N LYS A 212 -3.42 24.51 0.16
CA LYS A 212 -2.94 24.22 1.52
C LYS A 212 -3.85 24.97 2.49
N ASN A 213 -4.66 24.22 3.23
CA ASN A 213 -5.89 24.70 3.87
C ASN A 213 -6.76 25.47 2.86
N PHE A 214 -6.98 26.77 3.06
CA PHE A 214 -7.88 27.58 2.23
C PHE A 214 -7.13 28.52 1.26
N THR A 215 -5.82 28.32 1.11
CA THR A 215 -4.96 29.14 0.24
C THR A 215 -4.51 28.31 -0.94
N SER A 216 -4.74 28.80 -2.17
CA SER A 216 -4.18 28.19 -3.38
C SER A 216 -2.66 28.32 -3.38
N ILE A 217 -1.96 27.23 -3.65
CA ILE A 217 -0.49 27.14 -3.70
C ILE A 217 0.01 26.76 -5.09
N SER A 218 -0.86 26.70 -6.10
CA SER A 218 -0.50 26.39 -7.48
C SER A 218 -1.13 27.38 -8.46
N GLU A 219 -0.63 27.37 -9.69
CA GLU A 219 -1.35 27.90 -10.83
C GLU A 219 -2.59 27.01 -11.17
N PRO A 220 -3.55 27.51 -11.98
CA PRO A 220 -4.68 26.71 -12.42
C PRO A 220 -4.32 25.74 -13.55
N TYR A 221 -4.81 24.51 -13.44
CA TYR A 221 -4.67 23.44 -14.43
C TYR A 221 -6.01 23.12 -15.09
N GLN A 222 -5.97 22.55 -16.30
CA GLN A 222 -7.17 22.06 -16.96
C GLN A 222 -7.77 20.86 -16.21
N GLU A 223 -6.90 19.97 -15.71
CA GLU A 223 -7.28 18.76 -15.00
C GLU A 223 -6.17 18.34 -14.03
N ILE A 224 -6.51 17.84 -12.84
CA ILE A 224 -5.59 17.08 -11.99
C ILE A 224 -6.08 15.64 -11.95
N THR A 225 -5.29 14.71 -12.47
CA THR A 225 -5.68 13.29 -12.62
C THR A 225 -5.22 12.41 -11.46
N ASP A 226 -4.16 12.81 -10.77
CA ASP A 226 -3.65 12.13 -9.59
C ASP A 226 -3.01 13.15 -8.65
N ALA A 227 -3.17 12.97 -7.33
CA ALA A 227 -2.65 13.88 -6.32
C ALA A 227 -2.36 13.11 -5.02
N LYS A 228 -1.12 13.20 -4.53
CA LYS A 228 -0.65 12.43 -3.38
C LYS A 228 0.23 13.26 -2.46
N ILE A 229 0.27 12.87 -1.20
CA ILE A 229 1.26 13.31 -0.21
C ILE A 229 1.95 12.09 0.39
N ASN A 230 3.25 12.20 0.70
CA ASN A 230 3.99 11.10 1.31
C ASN A 230 3.58 10.89 2.78
N ILE A 231 3.92 9.73 3.33
CA ILE A 231 3.53 9.34 4.71
C ILE A 231 4.05 10.30 5.79
N TYR A 232 5.14 11.01 5.52
CA TYR A 232 5.74 11.97 6.44
C TYR A 232 5.17 13.39 6.30
N GLY A 233 4.33 13.65 5.28
CA GLY A 233 3.73 14.96 5.07
C GLY A 233 4.76 16.04 4.68
N THR A 234 5.84 15.66 4.00
CA THR A 234 6.94 16.54 3.59
C THR A 234 7.01 16.77 2.09
N VAL A 235 6.33 15.94 1.30
CA VAL A 235 6.32 16.00 -0.16
C VAL A 235 4.92 15.71 -0.65
N ALA A 236 4.40 16.59 -1.51
CA ALA A 236 3.17 16.39 -2.25
C ALA A 236 3.47 16.46 -3.74
N ALA A 237 2.74 15.69 -4.55
CA ALA A 237 2.81 15.86 -5.99
C ALA A 237 1.45 15.66 -6.64
N ILE A 238 1.31 16.26 -7.81
CA ILE A 238 0.16 16.10 -8.68
C ILE A 238 0.60 15.69 -10.08
N LEU A 239 -0.25 14.93 -10.77
CA LEU A 239 -0.25 14.83 -12.22
C LEU A 239 -1.37 15.72 -12.74
N ALA A 240 -1.00 16.68 -13.58
CA ALA A 240 -1.91 17.69 -14.08
C ALA A 240 -1.82 17.84 -15.58
N ARG A 241 -2.96 18.06 -16.21
CA ARG A 241 -3.07 18.50 -17.59
C ARG A 241 -3.07 20.02 -17.64
N GLN A 242 -2.11 20.60 -18.34
CA GLN A 242 -2.04 22.04 -18.57
C GLN A 242 -3.12 22.49 -19.57
N MET A 243 -3.39 23.80 -19.62
CA MET A 243 -4.28 24.38 -20.63
C MET A 243 -3.82 24.15 -22.07
N SER A 244 -2.53 23.90 -22.28
CA SER A 244 -1.94 23.50 -23.56
C SER A 244 -2.35 22.09 -24.01
N GLY A 245 -2.89 21.28 -23.10
CA GLY A 245 -3.32 19.90 -23.32
C GLY A 245 -2.31 18.84 -22.90
N ASN A 246 -1.06 19.22 -22.62
CA ASN A 246 0.00 18.32 -22.19
C ASN A 246 -0.08 18.00 -20.69
N TYR A 247 0.44 16.85 -20.29
CA TYR A 247 0.52 16.41 -18.90
C TYR A 247 1.88 16.72 -18.29
N ILE A 248 1.88 17.15 -17.04
CA ILE A 248 3.07 17.42 -16.23
C ILE A 248 2.90 16.81 -14.85
N SER A 249 4.02 16.55 -14.18
CA SER A 249 4.07 16.35 -12.73
C SER A 249 4.53 17.63 -12.07
N VAL A 250 3.91 18.00 -10.95
CA VAL A 250 4.31 19.13 -10.11
C VAL A 250 4.56 18.62 -8.70
N ILE A 251 5.75 18.87 -8.15
CA ILE A 251 6.17 18.41 -6.83
C ILE A 251 6.31 19.63 -5.91
N PHE A 252 5.60 19.60 -4.79
CA PHE A 252 5.64 20.57 -3.72
C PHE A 252 6.51 20.04 -2.58
N SER A 253 7.42 20.88 -2.07
CA SER A 253 8.27 20.59 -0.91
C SER A 253 8.74 21.90 -0.29
N ASP A 254 8.87 21.93 1.04
CA ASP A 254 9.41 23.08 1.77
C ASP A 254 10.92 23.29 1.50
N GLU A 255 11.59 22.33 0.85
CA GLU A 255 13.00 22.45 0.45
C GLU A 255 13.20 23.41 -0.74
N TYR A 256 12.15 23.71 -1.50
CA TYR A 256 12.21 24.56 -2.68
C TYR A 256 11.23 25.73 -2.56
N TYR A 257 11.64 26.89 -3.06
CA TYR A 257 10.77 28.06 -3.10
C TYR A 257 9.65 27.89 -4.13
N ASP A 258 10.00 27.41 -5.32
CA ASP A 258 9.06 27.11 -6.40
C ASP A 258 8.86 25.58 -6.51
N PRO A 259 7.64 25.11 -6.84
CA PRO A 259 7.39 23.70 -7.12
C PRO A 259 8.25 23.17 -8.26
N LEU A 260 8.71 21.92 -8.15
CA LEU A 260 9.46 21.27 -9.23
C LEU A 260 8.48 20.76 -10.29
N VAL A 261 8.64 21.24 -11.52
CA VAL A 261 7.79 20.87 -12.66
C VAL A 261 8.56 19.94 -13.60
N SER A 262 7.90 18.87 -14.05
CA SER A 262 8.46 17.96 -15.05
C SER A 262 8.45 18.55 -16.46
N LYS A 263 9.10 17.87 -17.40
CA LYS A 263 8.82 18.06 -18.83
C LYS A 263 7.33 17.80 -19.15
N PRO A 264 6.78 18.35 -20.24
CA PRO A 264 5.45 17.99 -20.72
C PRO A 264 5.44 16.65 -21.44
N TYR A 265 4.34 15.91 -21.30
CA TYR A 265 4.10 14.60 -21.93
C TYR A 265 2.70 14.55 -22.56
N ASP A 266 2.46 13.64 -23.50
CA ASP A 266 1.16 13.51 -24.17
C ASP A 266 0.09 12.96 -23.22
N TYR A 267 0.51 12.08 -22.31
CA TYR A 267 -0.31 11.51 -21.25
C TYR A 267 0.57 11.08 -20.08
N ALA A 268 0.04 11.19 -18.85
CA ALA A 268 0.71 10.74 -17.64
C ALA A 268 -0.28 10.14 -16.64
N ASN A 269 0.13 9.07 -15.95
CA ASN A 269 -0.63 8.42 -14.88
C ASN A 269 0.28 7.69 -13.89
N ALA A 270 -0.32 7.03 -12.90
CA ALA A 270 0.37 6.20 -11.91
C ALA A 270 1.45 6.96 -11.13
N LEU A 271 1.05 8.05 -10.46
CA LEU A 271 1.94 8.84 -9.63
C LEU A 271 2.36 8.05 -8.38
N VAL A 272 3.65 8.03 -8.10
CA VAL A 272 4.22 7.46 -6.88
C VAL A 272 5.22 8.45 -6.30
N LEU A 273 5.10 8.72 -5.01
CA LEU A 273 6.01 9.59 -4.29
C LEU A 273 7.16 8.79 -3.70
N HIS A 274 8.34 9.38 -3.71
CA HIS A 274 9.43 8.89 -2.89
C HIS A 274 9.05 9.02 -1.41
N PRO A 275 9.39 8.04 -0.55
CA PRO A 275 8.98 8.06 0.86
C PRO A 275 9.36 9.33 1.61
N SER A 276 10.58 9.85 1.44
CA SER A 276 11.11 11.01 2.18
C SER A 276 11.59 12.19 1.33
N LEU A 277 12.39 11.93 0.27
CA LEU A 277 12.95 12.95 -0.62
C LEU A 277 11.90 13.61 -1.53
N PRO A 278 12.09 14.88 -1.95
CA PRO A 278 11.19 15.62 -2.84
C PRO A 278 11.28 15.14 -4.29
N MET A 279 10.90 13.88 -4.51
CA MET A 279 10.94 13.19 -5.79
C MET A 279 9.65 12.42 -6.00
N ALA A 280 9.24 12.34 -7.26
CA ALA A 280 8.09 11.57 -7.68
C ALA A 280 8.44 10.78 -8.95
N ALA A 281 7.85 9.60 -9.07
CA ALA A 281 7.88 8.80 -10.28
C ALA A 281 6.48 8.67 -10.86
N PHE A 282 6.37 8.63 -12.18
CA PHE A 282 5.09 8.43 -12.86
C PHE A 282 5.31 7.76 -14.22
N ARG A 283 4.25 7.14 -14.76
CA ARG A 283 4.25 6.65 -16.13
C ARG A 283 3.81 7.77 -17.06
N ALA A 284 4.52 7.92 -18.17
CA ALA A 284 4.22 8.90 -19.20
C ALA A 284 4.31 8.30 -20.59
N THR A 285 3.69 8.97 -21.57
CA THR A 285 3.81 8.62 -22.99
C THR A 285 4.27 9.80 -23.81
N ILE A 286 5.15 9.53 -24.77
CA ILE A 286 5.52 10.46 -25.84
C ILE A 286 5.35 9.71 -27.16
N ASN A 287 4.46 10.21 -28.02
CA ASN A 287 3.95 9.53 -29.20
C ASN A 287 3.37 8.15 -28.84
N THR A 288 4.03 7.07 -29.28
CA THR A 288 3.63 5.67 -29.04
C THR A 288 4.48 4.99 -27.97
N ASN A 289 5.53 5.64 -27.46
CA ASN A 289 6.46 5.06 -26.52
C ASN A 289 6.06 5.36 -25.08
N ASN A 290 6.20 4.37 -24.20
CA ASN A 290 6.00 4.55 -22.76
C ASN A 290 7.33 4.85 -22.07
N PHE A 291 7.25 5.69 -21.06
CA PHE A 291 8.35 6.06 -20.20
C PHE A 291 7.93 5.96 -18.74
N ILE A 292 8.87 5.60 -17.89
CA ILE A 292 8.80 5.88 -16.47
C ILE A 292 9.67 7.09 -16.21
N VAL A 293 9.08 8.14 -15.68
CA VAL A 293 9.74 9.41 -15.41
C VAL A 293 10.03 9.47 -13.92
N LEU A 294 11.28 9.72 -13.54
CA LEU A 294 11.68 10.07 -12.18
C LEU A 294 12.01 11.55 -12.13
N SER A 295 11.09 12.36 -11.60
CA SER A 295 11.12 13.82 -11.60
C SER A 295 11.31 14.43 -13.01
N ASN A 296 12.52 14.40 -13.56
CA ASN A 296 12.87 14.91 -14.90
C ASN A 296 13.75 13.95 -15.73
N THR A 297 13.99 12.74 -15.24
CA THR A 297 14.75 11.69 -15.93
C THR A 297 13.80 10.67 -16.54
N ASP A 298 13.89 10.48 -17.85
CA ASP A 298 13.03 9.57 -18.60
C ASP A 298 13.70 8.20 -18.76
N PHE A 299 13.08 7.16 -18.21
CA PHE A 299 13.48 5.77 -18.43
C PHE A 299 12.55 5.12 -19.44
N TYR A 300 13.11 4.51 -20.48
CA TYR A 300 12.31 3.83 -21.50
C TYR A 300 11.54 2.64 -20.90
N GLY A 301 10.22 2.70 -21.01
CA GLY A 301 9.27 1.74 -20.43
C GLY A 301 8.90 0.58 -21.35
N GLY A 302 9.27 0.64 -22.63
CA GLY A 302 8.86 -0.34 -23.64
C GLY A 302 7.60 0.05 -24.42
N GLN A 303 7.16 -0.84 -25.33
CA GLN A 303 5.87 -0.74 -26.00
C GLN A 303 4.70 -0.80 -25.01
N THR A 304 4.87 -1.55 -23.92
CA THR A 304 3.96 -1.58 -22.78
C THR A 304 4.76 -1.45 -21.49
N ALA A 305 4.27 -0.64 -20.56
CA ALA A 305 4.92 -0.39 -19.28
C ALA A 305 3.92 -0.57 -18.14
N GLY A 306 4.37 -1.22 -17.07
CA GLY A 306 3.68 -1.25 -15.78
C GLY A 306 3.80 0.07 -15.04
N TYR A 307 3.44 0.06 -13.76
CA TYR A 307 3.56 1.24 -12.90
C TYR A 307 4.95 1.33 -12.27
N PRO A 308 5.43 2.56 -11.96
CA PRO A 308 6.63 2.73 -11.16
C PRO A 308 6.38 2.36 -9.71
N PHE A 309 7.42 1.86 -9.05
CA PHE A 309 7.41 1.57 -7.61
C PHE A 309 8.74 2.00 -6.99
N PHE A 310 8.69 2.51 -5.77
CA PHE A 310 9.88 2.64 -4.95
C PHE A 310 10.03 1.42 -4.05
N SER A 311 11.27 1.05 -3.76
CA SER A 311 11.56 0.19 -2.61
C SER A 311 11.04 0.81 -1.31
N TYR A 312 10.87 0.00 -0.27
CA TYR A 312 10.32 0.46 1.02
C TYR A 312 11.13 1.62 1.64
N ASP A 313 12.44 1.68 1.37
CA ASP A 313 13.38 2.72 1.82
C ASP A 313 13.59 3.85 0.80
N GLY A 314 13.02 3.73 -0.41
CA GLY A 314 13.16 4.68 -1.50
C GLY A 314 14.49 4.61 -2.26
N SER A 315 15.42 3.72 -1.89
CA SER A 315 16.76 3.63 -2.49
C SER A 315 16.74 3.19 -3.97
N GLU A 316 15.70 2.48 -4.39
CA GLU A 316 15.56 1.97 -5.75
C GLU A 316 14.18 2.27 -6.32
N LEU A 317 14.15 2.92 -7.48
CA LEU A 317 13.02 2.96 -8.38
C LEU A 317 13.05 1.71 -9.25
N TYR A 318 11.94 0.99 -9.31
CA TYR A 318 11.79 -0.14 -10.21
C TYR A 318 10.45 -0.14 -10.92
N PHE A 319 10.43 -0.77 -12.09
CA PHE A 319 9.23 -0.98 -12.89
C PHE A 319 9.44 -2.14 -13.85
N PHE A 320 8.36 -2.54 -14.50
CA PHE A 320 8.36 -3.59 -15.50
C PHE A 320 7.90 -3.06 -16.84
N GLY A 321 8.50 -3.56 -17.92
CA GLY A 321 8.16 -3.19 -19.28
C GLY A 321 8.27 -4.38 -20.21
N CYS A 322 7.55 -4.34 -21.33
CA CYS A 322 7.66 -5.34 -22.37
C CYS A 322 7.72 -4.69 -23.76
N ASP A 323 8.67 -5.16 -24.55
CA ASP A 323 8.76 -4.92 -26.00
C ASP A 323 8.38 -6.23 -26.71
N ILE A 324 9.35 -6.89 -27.35
CA ILE A 324 9.25 -8.29 -27.79
C ILE A 324 9.42 -9.20 -26.56
N ASP A 325 10.43 -8.90 -25.74
CA ASP A 325 10.69 -9.55 -24.47
C ASP A 325 10.40 -8.59 -23.32
N CYS A 326 10.02 -9.16 -22.17
CA CYS A 326 9.78 -8.40 -20.95
C CYS A 326 11.09 -8.16 -20.18
N PHE A 327 11.11 -7.09 -19.39
CA PHE A 327 12.25 -6.73 -18.56
C PHE A 327 11.79 -6.08 -17.25
N ALA A 328 12.59 -6.27 -16.20
CA ALA A 328 12.59 -5.40 -15.04
C ALA A 328 13.59 -4.27 -15.26
N ASN A 329 13.24 -3.06 -14.84
CA ASN A 329 14.17 -1.94 -14.77
C ASN A 329 14.37 -1.56 -13.30
N ILE A 330 15.62 -1.44 -12.86
CA ILE A 330 15.97 -0.96 -11.52
C ILE A 330 16.96 0.18 -11.70
N ASN A 331 16.59 1.40 -11.27
CA ASN A 331 17.40 2.62 -11.39
C ASN A 331 17.99 2.84 -12.79
N GLY A 332 17.24 2.50 -13.84
CA GLY A 332 17.64 2.65 -15.24
C GLY A 332 18.32 1.43 -15.86
N LYS A 333 18.78 0.46 -15.06
CA LYS A 333 19.38 -0.78 -15.56
C LYS A 333 18.29 -1.80 -15.89
N LYS A 334 18.30 -2.30 -17.13
CA LYS A 334 17.38 -3.34 -17.60
C LYS A 334 17.90 -4.75 -17.29
N TYR A 335 17.00 -5.60 -16.82
CA TYR A 335 17.19 -7.02 -16.56
C TYR A 335 16.17 -7.79 -17.40
N PRO A 336 16.59 -8.56 -18.41
CA PRO A 336 15.67 -9.31 -19.25
C PRO A 336 14.94 -10.40 -18.43
N ILE A 337 13.67 -10.62 -18.73
CA ILE A 337 12.84 -11.65 -18.11
C ILE A 337 12.33 -12.57 -19.23
N ASN A 338 12.83 -13.80 -19.24
CA ASN A 338 12.55 -14.81 -20.27
C ASN A 338 11.16 -15.47 -20.13
N SER A 339 10.19 -14.77 -19.52
CA SER A 339 8.83 -15.26 -19.32
C SER A 339 7.84 -14.10 -19.39
N GLN A 340 6.59 -14.39 -19.73
CA GLN A 340 5.52 -13.41 -19.59
C GLN A 340 5.40 -12.99 -18.12
N ILE A 341 5.29 -11.68 -17.92
CA ILE A 341 4.99 -11.07 -16.63
C ILE A 341 3.70 -10.28 -16.77
N ASP A 342 2.88 -10.29 -15.73
CA ASP A 342 1.72 -9.43 -15.68
C ASP A 342 2.15 -8.05 -15.17
N LEU A 343 2.13 -7.03 -16.05
CA LEU A 343 2.55 -5.68 -15.72
C LEU A 343 1.66 -4.96 -14.70
N LEU A 344 0.46 -5.52 -14.41
CA LEU A 344 -0.49 -4.98 -13.45
C LEU A 344 -0.44 -5.70 -12.10
N SER A 345 0.29 -6.81 -12.01
CA SER A 345 0.48 -7.53 -10.75
C SER A 345 1.34 -6.74 -9.76
N ILE A 346 1.18 -7.02 -8.47
CA ILE A 346 2.00 -6.45 -7.41
C ILE A 346 3.28 -7.27 -7.27
N TYR A 347 4.42 -6.60 -7.43
CA TYR A 347 5.73 -7.18 -7.23
C TYR A 347 6.37 -6.58 -5.98
N ALA A 348 6.77 -7.42 -5.04
CA ALA A 348 7.60 -7.00 -3.93
C ALA A 348 9.08 -7.05 -4.33
N MET A 349 9.85 -6.05 -3.94
CA MET A 349 11.29 -6.00 -4.22
C MET A 349 12.07 -5.84 -2.92
N LYS A 350 13.18 -6.60 -2.81
CA LYS A 350 14.18 -6.40 -1.76
C LYS A 350 15.24 -5.45 -2.33
N PRO A 351 15.56 -4.35 -1.63
CA PRO A 351 16.61 -3.45 -2.08
C PRO A 351 17.97 -4.12 -2.21
N GLU A 352 18.74 -3.70 -3.20
CA GLU A 352 20.14 -4.11 -3.45
C GLU A 352 20.34 -5.61 -3.81
N SER A 353 19.31 -6.45 -3.66
CA SER A 353 19.44 -7.89 -3.91
C SER A 353 19.07 -8.31 -5.33
N ARG A 354 18.45 -7.39 -6.10
CA ARG A 354 18.02 -7.62 -7.49
C ARG A 354 17.08 -8.83 -7.59
N SER A 355 16.27 -9.02 -6.57
CA SER A 355 15.23 -10.03 -6.54
C SER A 355 13.86 -9.38 -6.50
N ILE A 356 12.92 -10.06 -7.13
CA ILE A 356 11.51 -9.68 -7.12
C ILE A 356 10.70 -10.88 -6.66
N ALA A 357 9.62 -10.61 -5.93
CA ALA A 357 8.64 -11.60 -5.54
C ALA A 357 7.28 -11.23 -6.12
N TYR A 358 6.58 -12.22 -6.65
CA TYR A 358 5.22 -12.09 -7.16
C TYR A 358 4.40 -13.29 -6.72
N ALA A 359 3.09 -13.09 -6.57
CA ALA A 359 2.16 -14.18 -6.33
C ALA A 359 1.60 -14.65 -7.67
N THR A 360 1.65 -15.96 -7.91
CA THR A 360 0.79 -16.59 -8.93
C THR A 360 -0.57 -16.89 -8.31
N SER A 361 -1.48 -17.50 -9.08
CA SER A 361 -2.74 -18.02 -8.53
C SER A 361 -2.54 -19.10 -7.46
N THR A 362 -1.34 -19.70 -7.37
CA THR A 362 -1.10 -20.90 -6.54
C THR A 362 0.18 -20.86 -5.71
N SER A 363 1.09 -19.89 -5.87
CA SER A 363 2.31 -19.86 -5.06
C SER A 363 2.94 -18.46 -4.97
N LEU A 364 3.74 -18.25 -3.92
CA LEU A 364 4.73 -17.17 -3.85
C LEU A 364 5.97 -17.56 -4.66
N VAL A 365 6.35 -16.73 -5.63
CA VAL A 365 7.53 -16.96 -6.47
C VAL A 365 8.52 -15.81 -6.28
N VAL A 366 9.79 -16.15 -6.05
CA VAL A 366 10.91 -15.21 -6.02
C VAL A 366 11.84 -15.47 -7.19
N ARG A 367 12.16 -14.41 -7.94
CA ARG A 367 13.07 -14.44 -9.08
C ARG A 367 14.34 -13.66 -8.74
N ASP A 368 15.50 -14.27 -9.01
CA ASP A 368 16.79 -13.58 -9.11
C ASP A 368 16.94 -13.00 -10.52
N LEU A 369 17.03 -11.68 -10.64
CA LEU A 369 17.12 -11.00 -11.93
C LEU A 369 18.50 -11.11 -12.59
N GLU A 370 19.55 -11.52 -11.86
CA GLU A 370 20.90 -11.69 -12.41
C GLU A 370 21.20 -13.13 -12.78
N LYS A 371 20.76 -14.08 -11.95
CA LYS A 371 21.03 -15.50 -12.15
C LYS A 371 19.94 -16.22 -12.95
N ASP A 372 18.84 -15.53 -13.25
CA ASP A 372 17.63 -16.08 -13.86
C ASP A 372 17.11 -17.34 -13.12
N MET A 373 17.31 -17.36 -11.80
CA MET A 373 16.86 -18.46 -10.93
C MET A 373 15.50 -18.15 -10.33
N LEU A 374 14.64 -19.16 -10.26
CA LEU A 374 13.31 -19.09 -9.67
C LEU A 374 13.22 -19.99 -8.45
N TYR A 375 12.61 -19.46 -7.39
CA TYR A 375 12.30 -20.15 -6.16
C TYR A 375 10.81 -20.00 -5.91
N SER A 376 10.14 -21.07 -5.55
CA SER A 376 8.70 -21.08 -5.30
C SER A 376 8.44 -21.62 -3.91
N GLY A 377 7.49 -21.01 -3.21
CA GLY A 377 6.88 -21.63 -2.03
C GLY A 377 6.03 -22.84 -2.40
N MET A 378 5.40 -23.42 -1.38
CA MET A 378 4.42 -24.49 -1.56
C MET A 378 3.23 -24.03 -2.44
N MET A 379 2.63 -24.98 -3.17
CA MET A 379 1.40 -24.70 -3.91
C MET A 379 0.20 -24.64 -2.97
N VAL A 380 -0.65 -23.65 -3.18
CA VAL A 380 -1.87 -23.36 -2.42
C VAL A 380 -3.04 -23.05 -3.35
N ASP A 381 -4.26 -22.97 -2.81
CA ASP A 381 -5.47 -22.69 -3.59
C ASP A 381 -5.61 -21.19 -3.92
N GLN A 382 -5.13 -20.33 -3.01
CA GLN A 382 -5.16 -18.87 -3.13
C GLN A 382 -3.95 -18.25 -2.44
N VAL A 383 -3.41 -17.16 -3.01
CA VAL A 383 -2.27 -16.43 -2.47
C VAL A 383 -2.61 -14.94 -2.34
N SER A 384 -2.17 -14.30 -1.27
CA SER A 384 -2.23 -12.83 -1.14
C SER A 384 -1.16 -12.15 -2.01
N ALA A 385 -1.29 -10.84 -2.22
CA ALA A 385 -0.17 -10.07 -2.75
C ALA A 385 1.07 -10.25 -1.85
N PRO A 386 2.27 -10.37 -2.44
CA PRO A 386 3.49 -10.51 -1.68
C PRO A 386 3.95 -9.16 -1.14
N ILE A 387 4.68 -9.21 -0.04
CA ILE A 387 5.38 -8.08 0.55
C ILE A 387 6.85 -8.42 0.74
N TYR A 388 7.69 -7.39 0.82
CA TYR A 388 9.03 -7.53 1.38
C TYR A 388 9.01 -7.01 2.81
N ASN A 389 9.05 -7.94 3.78
CA ASN A 389 9.09 -7.58 5.18
C ASN A 389 10.51 -7.13 5.54
N TRP A 390 10.72 -5.82 5.61
CA TRP A 390 12.01 -5.21 5.90
C TRP A 390 12.53 -5.49 7.32
N ARG A 391 11.64 -5.78 8.28
CA ARG A 391 12.02 -6.13 9.66
C ARG A 391 12.62 -7.53 9.71
N ASN A 392 11.99 -8.48 9.02
CA ASN A 392 12.41 -9.89 8.96
C ASN A 392 13.38 -10.20 7.81
N LYS A 393 13.62 -9.22 6.92
CA LYS A 393 14.49 -9.34 5.73
C LYS A 393 14.12 -10.52 4.83
N ARG A 394 12.83 -10.70 4.56
CA ARG A 394 12.32 -11.80 3.72
C ARG A 394 11.06 -11.39 2.98
N TYR A 395 10.78 -12.08 1.88
CA TYR A 395 9.48 -11.97 1.23
C TYR A 395 8.44 -12.76 2.00
N GLU A 396 7.22 -12.23 2.08
CA GLU A 396 6.10 -12.86 2.78
C GLU A 396 4.83 -12.76 1.93
N ALA A 397 4.03 -13.82 1.94
CA ALA A 397 2.67 -13.84 1.41
C ALA A 397 1.84 -14.84 2.23
N LEU A 398 0.52 -14.72 2.20
CA LEU A 398 -0.39 -15.71 2.79
C LEU A 398 -0.88 -16.64 1.71
N GLY A 399 -0.84 -17.94 1.99
CA GLY A 399 -1.39 -18.98 1.13
C GLY A 399 -2.51 -19.75 1.82
N LYS A 400 -3.63 -19.98 1.16
CA LYS A 400 -4.77 -20.74 1.69
C LYS A 400 -4.85 -22.11 1.03
N ILE A 401 -4.93 -23.18 1.83
CA ILE A 401 -5.32 -24.52 1.38
C ILE A 401 -6.52 -24.95 2.21
N ASN A 402 -7.69 -25.11 1.58
CA ASN A 402 -8.95 -25.35 2.30
C ASN A 402 -9.11 -24.35 3.47
N GLN A 403 -9.17 -24.85 4.70
CA GLN A 403 -9.36 -24.06 5.93
C GLN A 403 -8.06 -23.78 6.68
N ARG A 404 -6.93 -23.91 6.01
CA ARG A 404 -5.59 -23.66 6.55
C ARG A 404 -4.95 -22.49 5.84
N LEU A 405 -4.43 -21.56 6.61
CA LEU A 405 -3.66 -20.44 6.15
C LEU A 405 -2.19 -20.66 6.50
N TYR A 406 -1.34 -20.51 5.50
CA TYR A 406 0.11 -20.66 5.59
C TYR A 406 0.77 -19.30 5.36
N LEU A 407 1.77 -19.00 6.18
CA LEU A 407 2.69 -17.90 5.91
C LEU A 407 3.79 -18.46 4.98
N LEU A 408 3.73 -18.07 3.71
CA LEU A 408 4.73 -18.37 2.70
C LEU A 408 5.85 -17.36 2.84
N THR A 409 7.07 -17.83 3.03
CA THR A 409 8.23 -16.96 3.21
C THR A 409 9.35 -17.35 2.26
N CYS A 410 10.13 -16.38 1.79
CA CYS A 410 11.37 -16.67 1.08
C CYS A 410 12.50 -15.74 1.56
N GLU A 411 13.56 -16.32 2.10
CA GLU A 411 14.77 -15.63 2.55
C GLU A 411 15.66 -15.28 1.35
N TRP A 412 16.07 -14.02 1.27
CA TRP A 412 16.88 -13.51 0.17
C TRP A 412 17.87 -12.46 0.66
#